data_AF-A0A945SA06-F1
#
_entry.id   AF-A0A945SA06-F1
#
_cell.length_a   1.000
_cell.length_b   1.000
_cell.length_c   1.000
_cell.angle_alpha   90.00
_cell.angle_beta   90.00
_cell.angle_gamma   90.00
#
_symmetry.space_group_name_H-M   'P 1'
#
loop_
_entity.id
_entity.type
_entity.pdbx_description
1 polymer ?
#
loop_
_entity_poly.entity_id
_entity_poly.type
_entity_poly.pdbx_seq_one_letter_code
_entity_poly.pdbx_strand_id
1 'polypeptide(L)'
;MTRFEELVAKLRELFELDKADLDFGIHRIIKTKHAQITAYLTERLPAKVKLVLGELAEAEAGESLADLKRQIIDSLGPAAFGTDGSLDPIYGNTPLGKRYLAAVEASQNARSGAQTEAEVYSHLYEFFSRYYEDGDFISRRRRTAGRETYSVPYDGEEVMLHWANKDQYYIKSTEDLRNYTFTVPVNPSGDTARVQFKLTRMDAVQNNNKATRIFVLDAEEEIEATGEGLVVSFHFAEGRKRKQAAEAEWEQSVLDALPEDWRQRLAASDATYTGDGERTVLQKHLRNYTRKNTSDYFIHKVLGYAFTGQTRVPMTHPRYP
;
A
#
# COMPACT_ATOMS: atom_id res chain seq x y z
N MET A 1 17.01 -2.13 3.71
CA MET A 1 15.96 -1.10 3.78
C MET A 1 15.62 -0.85 5.23
N THR A 2 15.33 0.40 5.60
CA THR A 2 14.81 0.74 6.93
C THR A 2 13.33 0.34 7.04
N ARG A 3 12.78 0.17 8.26
CA ARG A 3 11.34 -0.11 8.47
C ARG A 3 10.44 0.98 7.87
N PHE A 4 10.92 2.21 7.88
CA PHE A 4 10.25 3.34 7.23
C PHE A 4 10.21 3.18 5.71
N GLU A 5 11.32 2.79 5.07
CA GLU A 5 11.37 2.53 3.62
C GLU A 5 10.43 1.39 3.22
N GLU A 6 10.35 0.32 4.00
CA GLU A 6 9.42 -0.80 3.77
C GLU A 6 7.96 -0.33 3.81
N LEU A 7 7.59 0.48 4.80
CA LEU A 7 6.27 1.09 4.90
C LEU A 7 5.96 2.01 3.71
N VAL A 8 6.90 2.90 3.36
CA VAL A 8 6.72 3.84 2.24
C VAL A 8 6.59 3.10 0.92
N ALA A 9 7.38 2.04 0.70
CA ALA A 9 7.25 1.19 -0.48
C ALA A 9 5.87 0.54 -0.56
N LYS A 10 5.36 -0.01 0.56
CA LYS A 10 4.03 -0.63 0.60
C LYS A 10 2.90 0.37 0.40
N LEU A 11 3.02 1.57 0.95
CA LEU A 11 2.05 2.64 0.75
C LEU A 11 2.08 3.17 -0.69
N ARG A 12 3.25 3.23 -1.33
CA ARG A 12 3.37 3.57 -2.76
C ARG A 12 2.65 2.56 -3.64
N GLU A 13 2.78 1.27 -3.34
CA GLU A 13 2.05 0.20 -4.02
C GLU A 13 0.53 0.32 -3.78
N LEU A 14 0.12 0.62 -2.54
CA LEU A 14 -1.29 0.77 -2.15
C LEU A 14 -1.99 1.92 -2.86
N PHE A 15 -1.31 3.06 -2.97
CA PHE A 15 -1.84 4.23 -3.67
C PHE A 15 -1.59 4.19 -5.19
N GLU A 16 -1.08 3.07 -5.72
CA GLU A 16 -0.71 2.89 -7.13
C GLU A 16 0.15 4.07 -7.67
N LEU A 17 1.08 4.58 -6.86
CA LEU A 17 1.92 5.73 -7.22
C LEU A 17 2.89 5.42 -8.38
N ASP A 18 3.14 4.14 -8.65
CA ASP A 18 3.88 3.63 -9.81
C ASP A 18 3.10 3.73 -11.13
N LYS A 19 1.79 4.01 -11.04
CA LYS A 19 0.85 4.14 -12.18
C LYS A 19 0.44 5.60 -12.43
N ALA A 20 1.31 6.55 -12.08
CA ALA A 20 1.08 8.00 -12.28
C ALA A 20 1.00 8.42 -13.76
N ASP A 21 1.44 7.55 -14.66
CA ASP A 21 1.32 7.68 -16.10
C ASP A 21 -0.11 7.43 -16.62
N LEU A 22 -0.96 6.74 -15.84
CA LEU A 22 -2.36 6.51 -16.21
C LEU A 22 -3.18 7.80 -16.17
N ASP A 23 -4.00 8.01 -17.19
CA ASP A 23 -4.81 9.22 -17.36
C ASP A 23 -6.26 8.91 -17.76
N PHE A 24 -6.95 8.18 -16.89
CA PHE A 24 -8.39 7.87 -17.00
C PHE A 24 -9.01 7.61 -15.63
N GLY A 25 -10.34 7.76 -15.52
CA GLY A 25 -11.09 7.45 -14.31
C GLY A 25 -10.49 8.06 -13.03
N ILE A 26 -10.42 7.26 -11.96
CA ILE A 26 -9.84 7.65 -10.67
C ILE A 26 -8.33 7.95 -10.76
N HIS A 27 -7.62 7.40 -11.74
CA HIS A 27 -6.18 7.63 -11.91
C HIS A 27 -5.85 9.09 -12.23
N ARG A 28 -6.75 9.83 -12.90
CA ARG A 28 -6.56 11.26 -13.14
C ARG A 28 -6.53 12.08 -11.85
N ILE A 29 -7.36 11.69 -10.88
CA ILE A 29 -7.40 12.31 -9.55
C ILE A 29 -6.13 11.96 -8.78
N ILE A 30 -5.76 10.68 -8.77
CA ILE A 30 -4.54 10.18 -8.11
C ILE A 30 -3.30 10.87 -8.68
N LYS A 31 -3.18 11.01 -10.01
CA LYS A 31 -2.09 11.72 -10.70
C LYS A 31 -1.96 13.16 -10.24
N THR A 32 -3.08 13.89 -10.16
CA THR A 32 -3.10 15.28 -9.67
C THR A 32 -2.65 15.39 -8.20
N LYS A 33 -2.94 14.37 -7.41
CA LYS A 33 -2.58 14.30 -5.98
C LYS A 33 -1.26 13.60 -5.71
N HIS A 34 -0.59 13.05 -6.73
CA HIS A 34 0.60 12.23 -6.60
C HIS A 34 1.73 12.93 -5.84
N ALA A 35 2.02 14.19 -6.20
CA ALA A 35 3.01 15.01 -5.50
C ALA A 35 2.63 15.25 -4.04
N GLN A 36 1.34 15.47 -3.75
CA GLN A 36 0.84 15.69 -2.38
C GLN A 36 0.94 14.42 -1.53
N ILE A 37 0.59 13.26 -2.10
CA ILE A 37 0.68 11.97 -1.42
C ILE A 37 2.17 11.61 -1.20
N THR A 38 3.01 11.79 -2.22
CA THR A 38 4.45 11.52 -2.12
C THR A 38 5.09 12.38 -1.02
N ALA A 39 4.85 13.70 -1.03
CA ALA A 39 5.35 14.61 0.02
C ALA A 39 4.80 14.24 1.41
N TYR A 40 3.54 13.80 1.50
CA TYR A 40 2.99 13.32 2.76
C TYR A 40 3.74 12.11 3.28
N LEU A 41 4.01 11.10 2.44
CA LEU A 41 4.69 9.88 2.83
C LEU A 41 6.16 10.12 3.20
N THR A 42 6.86 11.03 2.51
CA THR A 42 8.30 11.24 2.71
C THR A 42 8.61 12.26 3.81
N GLU A 43 7.78 13.28 3.99
CA GLU A 43 8.09 14.41 4.89
C GLU A 43 7.12 14.49 6.07
N ARG A 44 5.81 14.45 5.81
CA ARG A 44 4.80 14.71 6.85
C ARG A 44 4.57 13.53 7.78
N LEU A 45 4.55 12.32 7.24
CA LEU A 45 4.37 11.09 8.02
C LEU A 45 5.48 10.94 9.09
N PRO A 46 6.78 11.00 8.76
CA PRO A 46 7.82 10.89 9.79
C PRO A 46 7.79 12.07 10.76
N ALA A 47 7.48 13.29 10.30
CA ALA A 47 7.31 14.44 11.20
C ALA A 47 6.18 14.22 12.21
N LYS A 48 5.05 13.65 11.78
CA LYS A 48 3.90 13.36 12.64
C LYS A 48 4.21 12.26 13.65
N VAL A 49 4.91 11.20 13.24
CA VAL A 49 5.34 10.14 14.16
C VAL A 49 6.29 10.70 15.22
N LYS A 50 7.27 11.51 14.83
CA LYS A 50 8.19 12.17 15.77
C LYS A 50 7.48 13.10 16.74
N LEU A 51 6.50 13.87 16.27
CA LEU A 51 5.71 14.75 17.12
C LEU A 51 4.93 13.96 18.18
N VAL A 52 4.20 12.92 17.77
CA VAL A 52 3.42 12.10 18.72
C VAL A 52 4.32 11.34 19.70
N LEU A 53 5.47 10.83 19.24
CA LEU A 53 6.44 10.20 20.14
C LEU A 53 7.09 11.22 21.09
N GLY A 54 7.29 12.46 20.64
CA GLY A 54 7.75 13.56 21.50
C GLY A 54 6.74 13.91 22.58
N GLU A 55 5.47 14.09 22.23
CA GLU A 55 4.38 14.32 23.19
C GLU A 55 4.23 13.16 24.19
N LEU A 56 4.39 11.92 23.73
CA LEU A 56 4.36 10.74 24.61
C LEU A 56 5.56 10.74 25.56
N ALA A 57 6.76 11.05 25.07
CA ALA A 57 7.95 11.15 25.89
C ALA A 57 7.86 12.30 26.90
N GLU A 58 7.24 13.43 26.54
CA GLU A 58 6.97 14.54 27.47
C GLU A 58 5.91 14.18 28.52
N ALA A 59 4.89 13.39 28.15
CA ALA A 59 3.88 12.90 29.08
C ALA A 59 4.42 11.81 30.03
N GLU A 60 5.36 10.99 29.57
CA GLU A 60 6.06 9.98 30.38
C GLU A 60 7.23 10.58 31.18
N ALA A 61 7.79 11.70 30.73
CA ALA A 61 8.73 12.50 31.49
C ALA A 61 7.98 13.19 32.64
N GLY A 62 7.95 12.51 33.79
CA GLY A 62 7.63 13.13 35.07
C GLY A 62 8.64 14.21 35.47
N GLU A 63 8.84 14.44 36.77
CA GLU A 63 9.87 15.38 37.26
C GLU A 63 11.22 15.15 36.57
N SER A 64 11.76 16.20 35.95
CA SER A 64 13.03 16.14 35.23
C SER A 64 14.13 15.58 36.14
N LEU A 65 14.90 14.61 35.63
CA LEU A 65 16.07 14.07 36.33
C LEU A 65 17.02 15.16 36.81
N ALA A 66 17.11 16.27 36.06
CA ALA A 66 17.91 17.44 36.43
C ALA A 66 17.34 18.17 37.65
N ASP A 67 16.02 18.29 37.75
CA ASP A 67 15.34 18.94 38.88
C ASP A 67 15.41 18.07 40.14
N LEU A 68 15.22 16.75 40.00
CA LEU A 68 15.40 15.79 41.10
C LEU A 68 16.86 15.77 41.59
N LYS A 69 17.83 15.82 40.67
CA LYS A 69 19.25 15.90 41.02
C LYS A 69 19.56 17.19 41.79
N ARG A 70 19.00 18.32 41.35
CA ARG A 70 19.15 19.61 42.04
C ARG A 70 18.53 19.57 43.44
N GLN A 71 17.32 19.04 43.58
CA GLN A 71 16.66 18.88 44.88
C GLN A 71 17.44 17.97 45.84
N ILE A 72 18.07 16.91 45.33
CA ILE A 72 18.94 16.03 46.12
C ILE A 72 20.19 16.79 46.57
N ILE A 73 20.84 17.54 45.68
CA ILE A 73 22.02 18.34 46.04
C ILE A 73 21.67 19.42 47.08
N ASP A 74 20.54 20.11 46.91
CA ASP A 74 20.11 21.19 47.81
C ASP A 74 19.69 20.67 49.20
N SER A 75 19.16 19.43 49.29
CA SER A 75 18.66 18.86 50.56
C SER A 75 19.63 17.91 51.27
N LEU A 76 20.42 17.13 50.52
CA LEU A 76 21.31 16.07 51.01
C LEU A 76 22.79 16.40 50.78
N GLY A 77 23.09 17.51 50.08
CA GLY A 77 24.44 17.98 49.79
C GLY A 77 25.07 17.35 48.55
N PRO A 78 26.18 17.91 48.04
CA PRO A 78 26.85 17.44 46.84
C PRO A 78 27.48 16.04 47.01
N ALA A 79 27.69 15.59 48.26
CA ALA A 79 28.20 14.26 48.59
C ALA A 79 27.19 13.12 48.33
N ALA A 80 25.94 13.44 47.97
CA ALA A 80 24.93 12.45 47.60
C ALA A 80 25.21 11.78 46.24
N PHE A 81 26.09 12.36 45.43
CA PHE A 81 26.48 11.82 44.13
C PHE A 81 27.97 11.43 44.13
N GLY A 82 28.26 10.25 43.58
CA GLY A 82 29.62 9.79 43.35
C GLY A 82 30.34 10.60 42.26
N THR A 83 31.65 10.39 42.13
CA THR A 83 32.47 11.02 41.09
C THR A 83 32.07 10.60 39.67
N ASP A 84 31.36 9.48 39.54
CA ASP A 84 30.74 8.96 38.32
C ASP A 84 29.34 9.53 38.03
N GLY A 85 28.82 10.40 38.91
CA GLY A 85 27.50 10.99 38.78
C GLY A 85 26.34 10.06 39.17
N SER A 86 26.63 8.88 39.74
CA SER A 86 25.63 7.96 40.29
C SER A 86 25.19 8.39 41.70
N LEU A 87 23.94 8.07 42.08
CA LEU A 87 23.45 8.33 43.44
C LEU A 87 24.11 7.33 44.40
N ASP A 88 24.71 7.82 45.48
CA ASP A 88 25.35 6.94 46.47
C ASP A 88 24.28 6.02 47.13
N PRO A 89 24.55 4.70 47.26
CA PRO A 89 23.62 3.73 47.83
C PRO A 89 23.03 4.11 49.20
N ILE A 90 23.76 4.91 49.99
CA ILE A 90 23.32 5.41 51.30
C ILE A 90 22.06 6.27 51.16
N TYR A 91 21.95 7.06 50.09
CA TYR A 91 20.82 7.96 49.84
C TYR A 91 19.71 7.31 48.99
N GLY A 92 19.95 6.12 48.44
CA GLY A 92 18.99 5.40 47.60
C GLY A 92 17.66 5.05 48.30
N ASN A 93 17.67 4.92 49.64
CA ASN A 93 16.46 4.63 50.43
C ASN A 93 15.68 5.88 50.88
N THR A 94 16.20 7.08 50.63
CA THR A 94 15.49 8.32 50.95
C THR A 94 14.29 8.53 50.01
N PRO A 95 13.26 9.30 50.41
CA PRO A 95 12.13 9.60 49.51
C PRO A 95 12.57 10.22 48.18
N LEU A 96 13.56 11.11 48.20
CA LEU A 96 14.11 11.74 46.99
C LEU A 96 15.00 10.78 46.18
N GLY A 97 15.82 9.97 46.85
CA GLY A 97 16.65 8.95 46.19
C GLY A 97 15.83 7.89 45.46
N LYS A 98 14.72 7.43 46.05
CA LYS A 98 13.77 6.51 45.40
C LYS A 98 13.11 7.12 44.16
N ARG A 99 12.71 8.39 44.23
CA ARG A 99 12.15 9.13 43.08
C ARG A 99 13.19 9.31 41.97
N TYR A 100 14.44 9.62 42.31
CA TYR A 100 15.53 9.73 41.34
C TYR A 100 15.86 8.39 40.69
N LEU A 101 15.96 7.30 41.45
CA LEU A 101 16.19 5.96 40.90
C LEU A 101 15.05 5.51 39.98
N ALA A 102 13.79 5.76 40.37
CA ALA A 102 12.63 5.49 39.51
C ALA A 102 12.65 6.33 38.22
N ALA A 103 13.07 7.60 38.29
CA ALA A 103 13.23 8.46 37.11
C ALA A 103 14.41 8.02 36.22
N VAL A 104 15.50 7.52 36.81
CA VAL A 104 16.63 6.94 36.06
C VAL A 104 16.18 5.67 35.35
N GLU A 105 15.46 4.78 36.03
CA GLU A 105 14.92 3.55 35.45
C GLU A 105 13.90 3.85 34.33
N ALA A 106 13.01 4.82 34.53
CA ALA A 106 12.11 5.31 33.49
C ALA A 106 12.88 5.90 32.29
N SER A 107 13.96 6.65 32.51
CA SER A 107 14.80 7.19 31.43
C SER A 107 15.63 6.12 30.69
N GLN A 108 16.00 5.04 31.38
CA GLN A 108 16.68 3.89 30.78
C GLN A 108 15.70 3.04 29.96
N ASN A 109 14.44 2.96 30.39
CA ASN A 109 13.35 2.36 29.60
C ASN A 109 12.90 3.27 28.43
N ALA A 110 13.11 4.59 28.52
CA ALA A 110 12.93 5.55 27.43
C ALA A 110 14.03 5.46 26.34
N ARG A 111 15.05 4.60 26.52
CA ARG A 111 15.85 4.08 25.41
C ARG A 111 14.96 3.08 24.64
N SER A 112 14.40 3.41 23.50
CA SER A 112 14.85 4.43 22.56
C SER A 112 13.69 4.86 21.68
N GLY A 113 13.38 6.15 21.65
CA GLY A 113 12.39 6.71 20.72
C GLY A 113 12.63 6.28 19.27
N ALA A 114 13.88 6.01 18.87
CA ALA A 114 14.23 5.42 17.57
C ALA A 114 13.77 3.96 17.39
N GLN A 115 13.83 3.11 18.43
CA GLN A 115 13.29 1.76 18.38
C GLN A 115 11.75 1.78 18.40
N THR A 116 11.14 2.62 19.24
CA THR A 116 9.69 2.80 19.25
C THR A 116 9.18 3.33 17.90
N GLU A 117 9.90 4.27 17.29
CA GLU A 117 9.63 4.75 15.94
C GLU A 117 9.71 3.61 14.90
N ALA A 118 10.75 2.77 14.97
CA ALA A 118 10.88 1.61 14.10
C ALA A 118 9.76 0.57 14.31
N GLU A 119 9.32 0.36 15.55
CA GLU A 119 8.19 -0.53 15.90
C GLU A 119 6.87 0.02 15.36
N VAL A 120 6.62 1.32 15.48
CA VAL A 120 5.45 1.98 14.90
C VAL A 120 5.40 1.77 13.39
N TYR A 121 6.51 2.01 12.68
CA TYR A 121 6.58 1.75 11.24
C TYR A 121 6.36 0.27 10.91
N SER A 122 6.89 -0.64 11.72
CA SER A 122 6.70 -2.08 11.54
C SER A 122 5.24 -2.49 11.70
N HIS A 123 4.54 -1.96 12.70
CA HIS A 123 3.11 -2.23 12.92
C HIS A 123 2.23 -1.65 11.80
N LEU A 124 2.54 -0.44 11.32
CA LEU A 124 1.85 0.15 10.17
C LEU A 124 2.07 -0.70 8.92
N TYR A 125 3.30 -1.13 8.67
CA TYR A 125 3.61 -1.99 7.53
C TYR A 125 2.88 -3.33 7.62
N GLU A 126 2.88 -3.97 8.79
CA GLU A 126 2.16 -5.22 9.02
C GLU A 126 0.66 -5.05 8.83
N PHE A 127 0.09 -3.92 9.26
CA PHE A 127 -1.32 -3.61 9.02
C PHE A 127 -1.61 -3.52 7.51
N PHE A 128 -0.91 -2.63 6.78
CA PHE A 128 -1.20 -2.43 5.35
C PHE A 128 -0.87 -3.66 4.51
N SER A 129 0.18 -4.41 4.82
CA SER A 129 0.51 -5.65 4.11
C SER A 129 -0.49 -6.79 4.35
N ARG A 130 -1.20 -6.79 5.48
CA ARG A 130 -2.27 -7.76 5.75
C ARG A 130 -3.55 -7.45 5.03
N TYR A 131 -3.89 -6.17 4.96
CA TYR A 131 -5.16 -5.72 4.42
C TYR A 131 -5.07 -5.26 2.98
N TYR A 132 -3.93 -5.33 2.29
CA TYR A 132 -3.83 -4.93 0.88
C TYR A 132 -3.09 -5.98 0.04
N GLU A 133 -3.77 -6.52 -0.96
CA GLU A 133 -3.25 -7.47 -1.95
C GLU A 133 -3.86 -7.18 -3.33
N ASP A 134 -3.02 -6.93 -4.34
CA ASP A 134 -3.42 -6.76 -5.75
C ASP A 134 -4.58 -5.77 -6.00
N GLY A 135 -4.71 -4.73 -5.18
CA GLY A 135 -5.76 -3.71 -5.30
C GLY A 135 -7.05 -4.01 -4.53
N ASP A 136 -7.10 -5.14 -3.80
CA ASP A 136 -8.19 -5.53 -2.93
C ASP A 136 -7.77 -5.40 -1.45
N PHE A 137 -8.72 -5.02 -0.60
CA PHE A 137 -8.53 -5.11 0.84
C PHE A 137 -9.09 -6.40 1.42
N ILE A 138 -8.26 -7.44 1.41
CA ILE A 138 -8.59 -8.77 1.95
C ILE A 138 -8.02 -8.88 3.36
N SER A 139 -8.84 -9.26 4.35
CA SER A 139 -8.34 -9.57 5.69
C SER A 139 -7.53 -10.87 5.67
N ARG A 140 -6.20 -10.81 5.48
CA ARG A 140 -5.34 -12.01 5.60
C ARG A 140 -5.32 -12.50 7.05
N ARG A 141 -5.79 -13.73 7.30
CA ARG A 141 -5.85 -14.34 8.65
C ARG A 141 -4.48 -14.89 9.06
N ARG A 142 -4.06 -14.67 10.32
CA ARG A 142 -2.87 -15.34 10.90
C ARG A 142 -3.11 -16.85 10.95
N ARG A 143 -2.11 -17.66 10.54
CA ARG A 143 -2.06 -19.10 10.84
C ARG A 143 -0.83 -19.40 11.66
N THR A 144 -1.04 -20.07 12.81
CA THR A 144 -0.09 -21.05 13.33
C THR A 144 -0.16 -22.28 12.43
N ALA A 145 0.98 -22.94 12.21
CA ALA A 145 1.19 -23.99 11.23
C ALA A 145 0.10 -25.08 11.17
N GLY A 146 -0.32 -25.46 9.95
CA GLY A 146 -0.80 -26.83 9.68
C GLY A 146 -2.10 -27.00 8.91
N ARG A 147 -3.23 -26.39 9.29
CA ARG A 147 -4.55 -26.69 8.68
C ARG A 147 -5.52 -25.51 8.80
N GLU A 148 -6.19 -25.14 7.71
CA GLU A 148 -7.19 -24.06 7.69
C GLU A 148 -8.49 -24.57 8.27
N THR A 149 -8.94 -23.97 9.37
CA THR A 149 -10.30 -24.16 9.86
C THR A 149 -10.85 -22.79 10.23
N TYR A 150 -11.94 -22.42 9.56
CA TYR A 150 -12.70 -21.22 9.88
C TYR A 150 -13.29 -21.38 11.28
N SER A 151 -13.10 -20.39 12.17
CA SER A 151 -13.95 -20.26 13.34
C SER A 151 -15.15 -19.40 12.94
N VAL A 152 -16.29 -20.06 12.72
CA VAL A 152 -17.58 -19.39 12.57
C VAL A 152 -18.21 -19.41 13.97
N PRO A 153 -18.55 -18.26 14.58
CA PRO A 153 -19.33 -18.28 15.81
C PRO A 153 -20.67 -18.97 15.50
N TYR A 154 -20.93 -20.05 16.24
CA TYR A 154 -21.98 -21.02 15.95
C TYR A 154 -22.74 -21.29 17.24
N ASP A 155 -24.03 -20.95 17.26
CA ASP A 155 -24.90 -21.06 18.43
C ASP A 155 -25.68 -22.40 18.51
N GLY A 156 -25.27 -23.42 17.74
CA GLY A 156 -25.84 -24.77 17.84
C GLY A 156 -26.97 -25.11 16.84
N GLU A 157 -27.13 -24.34 15.76
CA GLU A 157 -28.14 -24.61 14.71
C GLU A 157 -27.76 -25.77 13.77
N GLU A 158 -28.66 -26.69 13.41
CA GLU A 158 -28.30 -27.88 12.59
C GLU A 158 -27.54 -27.59 11.28
N VAL A 159 -27.77 -26.44 10.64
CA VAL A 159 -27.08 -26.02 9.42
C VAL A 159 -26.70 -24.54 9.51
N MET A 160 -25.40 -24.23 9.39
CA MET A 160 -24.89 -22.86 9.31
C MET A 160 -24.21 -22.60 7.96
N LEU A 161 -24.77 -21.69 7.16
CA LEU A 161 -24.19 -21.25 5.89
C LEU A 161 -23.38 -19.96 6.12
N HIS A 162 -22.07 -20.03 5.89
CA HIS A 162 -21.16 -18.89 5.98
C HIS A 162 -20.55 -18.58 4.61
N TRP A 163 -20.81 -17.39 4.07
CA TRP A 163 -20.15 -16.92 2.85
C TRP A 163 -18.79 -16.32 3.17
N ALA A 164 -17.75 -16.77 2.45
CA ALA A 164 -16.39 -16.27 2.61
C ALA A 164 -16.27 -14.74 2.42
N ASN A 165 -17.12 -14.18 1.56
CA ASN A 165 -17.13 -12.74 1.22
C ASN A 165 -18.22 -11.97 2.00
N LYS A 166 -18.75 -12.53 3.09
CA LYS A 166 -19.71 -11.84 3.95
C LYS A 166 -19.09 -10.52 4.42
N ASP A 167 -19.83 -9.42 4.27
CA ASP A 167 -19.41 -8.06 4.60
C ASP A 167 -18.34 -7.39 3.71
N GLN A 168 -18.19 -7.91 2.49
CA GLN A 168 -17.45 -7.23 1.42
C GLN A 168 -18.40 -6.71 0.33
N TYR A 169 -18.10 -5.55 -0.25
CA TYR A 169 -18.75 -5.04 -1.46
C TYR A 169 -18.10 -5.67 -2.69
N TYR A 170 -18.90 -6.24 -3.59
CA TYR A 170 -18.44 -6.71 -4.88
C TYR A 170 -18.41 -5.54 -5.88
N ILE A 171 -17.27 -5.31 -6.50
CA ILE A 171 -17.12 -4.39 -7.62
C ILE A 171 -16.80 -5.23 -8.86
N LYS A 172 -17.68 -5.12 -9.84
CA LYS A 172 -17.50 -5.75 -11.13
C LYS A 172 -16.51 -4.93 -11.95
N SER A 173 -15.42 -5.54 -12.39
CA SER A 173 -14.33 -4.87 -13.12
C SER A 173 -14.70 -4.37 -14.53
N THR A 174 -15.92 -4.63 -15.00
CA THR A 174 -16.29 -4.48 -16.41
C THR A 174 -16.64 -3.05 -16.84
N GLU A 175 -16.91 -2.12 -15.92
CA GLU A 175 -17.38 -0.78 -16.29
C GLU A 175 -16.24 0.25 -16.45
N ASP A 176 -15.16 0.13 -15.67
CA ASP A 176 -14.12 1.18 -15.61
C ASP A 176 -13.07 1.12 -16.73
N LEU A 177 -13.03 0.07 -17.56
CA LEU A 177 -11.83 -0.26 -18.35
C LEU A 177 -12.03 -0.45 -19.86
N ARG A 178 -13.11 0.06 -20.45
CA ARG A 178 -13.21 0.14 -21.92
C ARG A 178 -12.11 0.99 -22.56
N ASN A 179 -11.58 1.98 -21.82
CA ASN A 179 -10.62 2.95 -22.30
C ASN A 179 -9.46 3.09 -21.31
N TYR A 180 -8.41 2.30 -21.50
CA TYR A 180 -7.18 2.40 -20.71
C TYR A 180 -6.25 3.42 -21.37
N THR A 181 -6.04 4.55 -20.71
CA THR A 181 -5.21 5.64 -21.24
C THR A 181 -3.95 5.83 -20.40
N PHE A 182 -2.81 6.05 -21.04
CA PHE A 182 -1.58 6.45 -20.37
C PHE A 182 -0.82 7.50 -21.17
N THR A 183 0.10 8.20 -20.52
CA THR A 183 0.94 9.23 -21.14
C THR A 183 2.39 8.78 -21.22
N VAL A 184 3.02 8.97 -22.39
CA VAL A 184 4.45 8.68 -22.62
C VAL A 184 5.22 9.97 -22.92
N PRO A 185 6.48 10.10 -22.49
CA PRO A 185 7.30 11.26 -22.82
C PRO A 185 7.64 11.27 -24.31
N VAL A 186 7.47 12.43 -24.95
CA VAL A 186 7.77 12.68 -26.37
C VAL A 186 9.18 13.21 -26.53
N ASN A 187 9.56 14.15 -25.66
CA ASN A 187 10.82 14.88 -25.71
C ASN A 187 11.40 15.03 -24.29
N PRO A 188 12.73 15.19 -24.15
CA PRO A 188 13.35 15.57 -22.89
C PRO A 188 12.81 16.89 -22.31
N SER A 189 12.20 17.74 -23.15
CA SER A 189 11.57 19.01 -22.78
C SER A 189 10.31 18.87 -21.92
N GLY A 190 9.79 17.65 -21.72
CA GLY A 190 8.64 17.38 -20.85
C GLY A 190 7.29 17.24 -21.57
N ASP A 191 7.25 17.35 -22.90
CA ASP A 191 6.05 17.08 -23.67
C ASP A 191 5.65 15.60 -23.56
N THR A 192 4.37 15.34 -23.34
CA THR A 192 3.82 13.98 -23.24
C THR A 192 2.77 13.73 -24.31
N ALA A 193 2.78 12.53 -24.90
CA ALA A 193 1.75 12.09 -25.82
C ALA A 193 0.87 11.02 -25.17
N ARG A 194 -0.38 10.98 -25.57
CA ARG A 194 -1.39 10.09 -25.02
C ARG A 194 -1.42 8.78 -25.81
N VAL A 195 -1.51 7.64 -25.11
CA VAL A 195 -1.75 6.33 -25.69
C VAL A 195 -3.02 5.76 -25.08
N GLN A 196 -3.92 5.26 -25.91
CA GLN A 196 -5.19 4.69 -25.49
C GLN A 196 -5.32 3.26 -26.00
N PHE A 197 -5.56 2.32 -25.10
CA PHE A 197 -6.05 1.00 -25.42
C PHE A 197 -7.58 1.02 -25.32
N LYS A 198 -8.24 0.77 -26.45
CA LYS A 198 -9.69 0.82 -26.60
C LYS A 198 -10.22 -0.59 -26.76
N LEU A 199 -11.20 -0.97 -25.95
CA LEU A 199 -11.93 -2.23 -26.13
C LEU A 199 -13.11 -1.99 -27.09
N THR A 200 -13.06 -2.57 -28.28
CA THR A 200 -14.05 -2.38 -29.35
C THR A 200 -15.24 -3.32 -29.20
N ARG A 201 -14.96 -4.61 -29.03
CA ARG A 201 -15.98 -5.66 -28.91
C ARG A 201 -15.62 -6.75 -27.90
N MET A 202 -16.65 -7.46 -27.47
CA MET A 202 -16.56 -8.67 -26.67
C MET A 202 -17.22 -9.79 -27.43
N ASP A 203 -16.45 -10.80 -27.85
CA ASP A 203 -17.01 -11.95 -28.53
C ASP A 203 -17.92 -12.74 -27.58
N ALA A 204 -19.03 -13.25 -28.11
CA ALA A 204 -19.96 -14.05 -27.34
C ALA A 204 -19.30 -15.38 -26.97
N VAL A 205 -19.15 -15.60 -25.67
CA VAL A 205 -18.53 -16.81 -25.14
C VAL A 205 -19.56 -17.93 -25.07
N GLN A 206 -19.30 -19.06 -25.72
CA GLN A 206 -20.14 -20.25 -25.53
C GLN A 206 -19.83 -20.84 -24.15
N ASN A 207 -20.85 -20.95 -23.30
CA ASN A 207 -20.77 -21.58 -21.97
C ASN A 207 -19.97 -20.75 -20.93
N ASN A 208 -20.65 -19.80 -20.30
CA ASN A 208 -20.11 -18.74 -19.44
C ASN A 208 -19.30 -19.20 -18.19
N ASN A 209 -19.32 -20.49 -17.85
CA ASN A 209 -18.75 -21.00 -16.59
C ASN A 209 -17.30 -21.52 -16.69
N LYS A 210 -16.70 -21.65 -17.89
CA LYS A 210 -15.33 -22.20 -18.04
C LYS A 210 -14.45 -21.52 -19.08
N ALA A 211 -15.01 -20.69 -19.93
CA ALA A 211 -14.25 -20.08 -21.01
C ALA A 211 -13.38 -18.94 -20.50
N THR A 212 -12.12 -18.98 -20.91
CA THR A 212 -11.15 -17.92 -20.61
C THR A 212 -11.21 -16.89 -21.72
N ARG A 213 -11.36 -15.62 -21.35
CA ARG A 213 -11.31 -14.51 -22.29
C ARG A 213 -9.87 -14.01 -22.37
N ILE A 214 -9.37 -13.81 -23.58
CA ILE A 214 -8.05 -13.23 -23.83
C ILE A 214 -8.18 -11.97 -24.69
N PHE A 215 -7.27 -11.03 -24.48
CA PHE A 215 -7.19 -9.81 -25.30
C PHE A 215 -6.46 -10.08 -26.59
N VAL A 216 -7.05 -9.70 -27.72
CA VAL A 216 -6.46 -9.81 -29.04
C VAL A 216 -6.49 -8.44 -29.70
N LEU A 217 -5.44 -8.10 -30.45
CA LEU A 217 -5.41 -6.89 -31.26
C LEU A 217 -6.56 -6.97 -32.27
N ASP A 218 -7.35 -5.91 -32.37
CA ASP A 218 -8.44 -5.87 -33.34
C ASP A 218 -7.88 -5.58 -34.74
N ALA A 219 -7.88 -6.58 -35.62
CA ALA A 219 -7.37 -6.43 -36.97
C ALA A 219 -8.38 -5.70 -37.91
N GLU A 220 -9.63 -5.53 -37.47
CA GLU A 220 -10.66 -4.81 -38.24
C GLU A 220 -10.58 -3.30 -38.02
N GLU A 221 -9.96 -2.86 -36.92
CA GLU A 221 -9.79 -1.45 -36.58
C GLU A 221 -8.33 -1.07 -36.74
N GLU A 222 -8.04 -0.10 -37.63
CA GLU A 222 -6.68 0.39 -37.83
C GLU A 222 -6.14 1.09 -36.57
N ILE A 223 -4.83 1.01 -36.37
CA ILE A 223 -4.15 1.74 -35.30
C ILE A 223 -4.09 3.21 -35.68
N GLU A 224 -4.86 4.05 -35.00
CA GLU A 224 -4.92 5.48 -35.26
C GLU A 224 -3.77 6.21 -34.55
N ALA A 225 -2.76 6.62 -35.32
CA ALA A 225 -1.72 7.53 -34.84
C ALA A 225 -2.03 8.95 -35.34
N THR A 226 -2.52 9.81 -34.44
CA THR A 226 -2.82 11.21 -34.73
C THR A 226 -1.87 12.14 -33.97
N GLY A 227 -1.91 13.45 -34.28
CA GLY A 227 -1.12 14.45 -33.54
C GLY A 227 -1.47 14.54 -32.04
N GLU A 228 -2.63 14.03 -31.63
CA GLU A 228 -3.08 14.04 -30.23
C GLU A 228 -2.68 12.76 -29.45
N GLY A 229 -2.27 11.69 -30.14
CA GLY A 229 -1.90 10.43 -29.51
C GLY A 229 -2.02 9.19 -30.38
N LEU A 230 -1.86 8.03 -29.74
CA LEU A 230 -1.98 6.70 -30.35
C LEU A 230 -3.21 5.97 -29.78
N VAL A 231 -4.07 5.45 -30.64
CA VAL A 231 -5.18 4.58 -30.25
C VAL A 231 -4.93 3.17 -30.78
N VAL A 232 -4.92 2.19 -29.87
CA VAL A 232 -4.76 0.77 -30.19
C VAL A 232 -6.03 0.04 -29.79
N SER A 233 -6.70 -0.58 -30.76
CA SER A 233 -7.97 -1.28 -30.57
C SER A 233 -7.75 -2.75 -30.23
N PHE A 234 -8.46 -3.24 -29.23
CA PHE A 234 -8.45 -4.63 -28.79
C PHE A 234 -9.88 -5.17 -28.71
N HIS A 235 -10.03 -6.47 -28.90
CA HIS A 235 -11.27 -7.18 -28.61
C HIS A 235 -11.02 -8.38 -27.69
N PHE A 236 -12.08 -8.82 -27.01
CA PHE A 236 -12.05 -10.07 -26.27
C PHE A 236 -12.42 -11.23 -27.18
N ALA A 237 -11.51 -12.20 -27.27
CA ALA A 237 -11.75 -13.48 -27.93
C ALA A 237 -11.77 -14.61 -26.89
N GLU A 238 -12.50 -15.69 -27.19
CA GLU A 238 -12.42 -16.93 -26.43
C GLU A 238 -11.08 -17.62 -26.73
N GLY A 239 -10.33 -17.98 -25.68
CA GLY A 239 -9.03 -18.60 -25.84
C GLY A 239 -8.54 -19.28 -24.58
N ARG A 240 -7.27 -19.70 -24.57
CA ARG A 240 -6.58 -20.20 -23.37
C ARG A 240 -5.68 -19.11 -22.82
N LYS A 241 -5.55 -19.03 -21.49
CA LYS A 241 -4.57 -18.13 -20.86
C LYS A 241 -3.20 -18.39 -21.49
N ARG A 242 -2.56 -17.32 -21.99
CA ARG A 242 -1.22 -17.41 -22.57
C ARG A 242 -0.23 -17.77 -21.47
N LYS A 243 0.70 -18.68 -21.77
CA LYS A 243 1.87 -18.89 -20.93
C LYS A 243 2.87 -17.76 -21.18
N GLN A 244 3.86 -17.61 -20.30
CA GLN A 244 4.84 -16.51 -20.35
C GLN A 244 5.48 -16.30 -21.74
N ALA A 245 5.88 -17.38 -22.43
CA ALA A 245 6.44 -17.29 -23.78
C ALA A 245 5.43 -16.77 -24.82
N ALA A 246 4.21 -17.30 -24.82
CA ALA A 246 3.15 -16.88 -25.73
C ALA A 246 2.64 -15.46 -25.44
N GLU A 247 2.70 -15.02 -24.18
CA GLU A 247 2.39 -13.63 -23.81
C GLU A 247 3.46 -12.68 -24.38
N ALA A 248 4.75 -13.05 -24.28
CA ALA A 248 5.85 -12.26 -24.85
C ALA A 248 5.78 -12.19 -26.38
N GLU A 249 5.44 -13.29 -27.06
CA GLU A 249 5.21 -13.32 -28.51
C GLU A 249 4.04 -12.40 -28.91
N TRP A 250 2.95 -12.41 -28.13
CA TRP A 250 1.82 -11.51 -28.36
C TRP A 250 2.20 -10.04 -28.13
N GLU A 251 2.90 -9.72 -27.03
CA GLU A 251 3.41 -8.38 -26.75
C GLU A 251 4.29 -7.86 -27.90
N GLN A 252 5.16 -8.73 -28.44
CA GLN A 252 6.00 -8.40 -29.59
C GLN A 252 5.17 -8.17 -30.87
N SER A 253 4.15 -9.01 -31.12
CA SER A 253 3.26 -8.83 -32.28
C SER A 253 2.50 -7.50 -32.23
N VAL A 254 2.11 -7.06 -31.04
CA VAL A 254 1.46 -5.75 -30.85
C VAL A 254 2.48 -4.64 -31.12
N LEU A 255 3.71 -4.76 -30.62
CA LEU A 255 4.79 -3.79 -30.87
C LEU A 255 5.13 -3.66 -32.36
N ASP A 256 5.18 -4.78 -33.08
CA ASP A 256 5.46 -4.83 -34.51
C ASP A 256 4.32 -4.24 -35.35
N ALA A 257 3.08 -4.30 -34.86
CA ALA A 257 1.93 -3.66 -35.51
C ALA A 257 1.92 -2.12 -35.37
N LEU A 258 2.69 -1.55 -34.43
CA LEU A 258 2.72 -0.11 -34.21
C LEU A 258 3.50 0.64 -35.30
N PRO A 259 3.13 1.91 -35.59
CA PRO A 259 3.95 2.80 -36.42
C PRO A 259 5.35 2.99 -35.83
N GLU A 260 6.36 3.17 -36.69
CA GLU A 260 7.78 3.20 -36.30
C GLU A 260 8.08 4.21 -35.18
N ASP A 261 7.54 5.43 -35.29
CA ASP A 261 7.72 6.49 -34.28
C ASP A 261 7.22 6.09 -32.88
N TRP A 262 6.15 5.30 -32.83
CA TRP A 262 5.55 4.82 -31.58
C TRP A 262 6.19 3.53 -31.10
N ARG A 263 6.64 2.68 -32.03
CA ARG A 263 7.35 1.44 -31.75
C ARG A 263 8.59 1.72 -30.93
N GLN A 264 9.43 2.67 -31.34
CA GLN A 264 10.65 3.01 -30.60
C GLN A 264 10.35 3.53 -29.18
N ARG A 265 9.30 4.35 -29.05
CA ARG A 265 8.90 4.92 -27.74
C ARG A 265 8.36 3.87 -26.79
N LEU A 266 7.54 2.96 -27.29
CA LEU A 266 6.90 1.93 -26.48
C LEU A 266 7.81 0.70 -26.24
N ALA A 267 8.84 0.53 -27.07
CA ALA A 267 9.94 -0.41 -26.84
C ALA A 267 10.95 0.07 -25.79
N ALA A 268 10.91 1.35 -25.39
CA ALA A 268 11.81 1.88 -24.37
C ALA A 268 11.68 1.12 -23.04
N SER A 269 12.80 1.02 -22.31
CA SER A 269 12.84 0.36 -21.00
C SER A 269 12.06 1.15 -19.95
N ASP A 270 11.26 0.45 -19.15
CA ASP A 270 10.50 1.01 -18.05
C ASP A 270 11.41 1.25 -16.84
N ALA A 271 11.85 2.49 -16.67
CA ALA A 271 12.68 2.92 -15.54
C ALA A 271 12.01 2.75 -14.17
N THR A 272 10.68 2.54 -14.11
CA THR A 272 9.96 2.31 -12.85
C THR A 272 9.89 0.84 -12.44
N TYR A 273 10.37 -0.08 -13.28
CA TYR A 273 10.34 -1.51 -12.99
C TYR A 273 11.47 -1.90 -12.02
N THR A 274 11.10 -2.42 -10.85
CA THR A 274 12.03 -2.86 -9.80
C THR A 274 12.05 -4.40 -9.65
N GLY A 275 11.51 -5.13 -10.62
CA GLY A 275 11.50 -6.59 -10.62
C GLY A 275 12.73 -7.20 -11.30
N ASP A 276 12.80 -8.53 -11.33
CA ASP A 276 13.87 -9.22 -12.05
C ASP A 276 13.68 -9.09 -13.56
N GLY A 277 14.74 -8.62 -14.24
CA GLY A 277 14.80 -8.47 -15.70
C GLY A 277 14.44 -7.07 -16.21
N GLU A 278 14.33 -6.96 -17.54
CA GLU A 278 13.90 -5.73 -18.21
C GLU A 278 12.44 -5.85 -18.64
N ARG A 279 11.72 -4.73 -18.58
CA ARG A 279 10.34 -4.61 -19.03
C ARG A 279 10.22 -3.36 -19.87
N THR A 280 9.57 -3.43 -21.03
CA THR A 280 9.30 -2.25 -21.84
C THR A 280 8.05 -1.50 -21.36
N VAL A 281 7.92 -0.22 -21.76
CA VAL A 281 6.74 0.58 -21.49
C VAL A 281 5.47 -0.10 -22.02
N LEU A 282 5.52 -0.69 -23.23
CA LEU A 282 4.39 -1.44 -23.78
C LEU A 282 3.99 -2.61 -22.88
N GLN A 283 4.96 -3.41 -22.44
CA GLN A 283 4.70 -4.58 -21.61
C GLN A 283 4.11 -4.21 -20.24
N LYS A 284 4.58 -3.10 -19.63
CA LYS A 284 4.00 -2.55 -18.40
C LYS A 284 2.49 -2.32 -18.59
N HIS A 285 2.12 -1.60 -19.65
CA HIS A 285 0.74 -1.19 -19.88
C HIS A 285 -0.15 -2.32 -20.38
N LEU A 286 0.32 -3.18 -21.29
CA LEU A 286 -0.44 -4.35 -21.75
C LEU A 286 -0.77 -5.30 -20.59
N ARG A 287 0.23 -5.68 -19.77
CA ARG A 287 0.00 -6.58 -18.63
C ARG A 287 -0.93 -5.97 -17.58
N ASN A 288 -0.84 -4.66 -17.35
CA ASN A 288 -1.75 -3.96 -16.44
C ASN A 288 -3.18 -3.93 -16.99
N TYR A 289 -3.34 -3.68 -18.29
CA TYR A 289 -4.62 -3.65 -18.97
C TYR A 289 -5.29 -5.04 -18.98
N THR A 290 -4.54 -6.10 -19.30
CA THR A 290 -5.08 -7.48 -19.33
C THR A 290 -5.41 -8.01 -17.93
N ARG A 291 -4.60 -7.70 -16.92
CA ARG A 291 -4.84 -8.13 -15.53
C ARG A 291 -6.08 -7.47 -14.91
N LYS A 292 -6.21 -6.14 -14.98
CA LYS A 292 -7.33 -5.43 -14.31
C LYS A 292 -8.71 -5.80 -14.86
N ASN A 293 -8.80 -6.28 -16.11
CA ASN A 293 -10.07 -6.63 -16.75
C ASN A 293 -10.42 -8.13 -16.66
N THR A 294 -9.65 -8.93 -15.90
CA THR A 294 -9.88 -10.37 -15.73
C THR A 294 -10.16 -10.81 -14.29
N SER A 295 -10.16 -9.89 -13.33
CA SER A 295 -10.47 -10.14 -11.92
C SER A 295 -11.58 -9.23 -11.40
N ASP A 296 -12.50 -9.77 -10.61
CA ASP A 296 -13.42 -8.97 -9.82
C ASP A 296 -12.75 -8.53 -8.51
N TYR A 297 -13.22 -7.41 -7.95
CA TYR A 297 -12.66 -6.86 -6.71
C TYR A 297 -13.68 -6.91 -5.57
N PHE A 298 -13.20 -7.14 -4.35
CA PHE A 298 -13.98 -7.01 -3.14
C PHE A 298 -13.47 -5.78 -2.34
N ILE A 299 -14.35 -5.09 -1.62
CA ILE A 299 -13.95 -4.04 -0.68
C ILE A 299 -14.59 -4.32 0.66
N HIS A 300 -13.77 -4.50 1.69
CA HIS A 300 -14.27 -4.72 3.04
C HIS A 300 -14.96 -3.47 3.59
N LYS A 301 -16.19 -3.62 4.12
CA LYS A 301 -17.03 -2.49 4.61
C LYS A 301 -16.35 -1.58 5.63
N VAL A 302 -15.45 -2.15 6.45
CA VAL A 302 -14.83 -1.44 7.59
C VAL A 302 -13.65 -0.56 7.16
N LEU A 303 -13.24 -0.58 5.89
CA LEU A 303 -12.09 0.19 5.45
C LEU A 303 -12.22 1.69 5.71
N GLY A 304 -13.41 2.26 5.47
CA GLY A 304 -13.66 3.67 5.70
C GLY A 304 -13.36 4.10 7.14
N TYR A 305 -13.69 3.26 8.13
CA TYR A 305 -13.44 3.54 9.54
C TYR A 305 -11.95 3.49 9.93
N ALA A 306 -11.16 2.67 9.24
CA ALA A 306 -9.72 2.58 9.47
C ALA A 306 -8.97 3.83 8.98
N PHE A 307 -9.42 4.43 7.87
CA PHE A 307 -8.78 5.63 7.30
C PHE A 307 -9.23 6.95 7.93
N THR A 308 -10.41 7.01 8.57
CA THR A 308 -10.91 8.23 9.22
C THR A 308 -10.47 8.38 10.69
N GLY A 309 -9.63 7.48 11.21
CA GLY A 309 -9.14 7.57 12.60
C GLY A 309 -10.21 7.34 13.66
N GLN A 310 -11.39 6.83 13.28
CA GLN A 310 -12.43 6.45 14.23
C GLN A 310 -12.28 4.97 14.59
N THR A 311 -11.20 4.61 15.28
CA THR A 311 -11.13 3.33 16.01
C THR A 311 -11.99 3.42 17.28
N ARG A 312 -13.30 3.57 17.11
CA ARG A 312 -14.27 3.01 18.05
C ARG A 312 -14.80 1.74 17.41
N VAL A 313 -14.15 0.63 17.72
CA VAL A 313 -14.79 -0.68 17.58
C VAL A 313 -16.04 -0.62 18.45
N PRO A 314 -17.27 -0.67 17.89
CA PRO A 314 -18.42 -0.95 18.73
C PRO A 314 -18.35 -2.45 19.00
N MET A 315 -17.80 -2.83 20.15
CA MET A 315 -18.20 -4.08 20.79
C MET A 315 -19.66 -3.89 21.26
N THR A 316 -20.58 -3.81 20.32
CA THR A 316 -22.01 -3.86 20.62
C THR A 316 -22.56 -5.03 19.83
N HIS A 317 -22.81 -6.12 20.54
CA HIS A 317 -23.75 -7.14 20.11
C HIS A 317 -24.99 -6.45 19.52
N PRO A 318 -25.40 -6.77 18.29
CA PRO A 318 -26.72 -6.39 17.84
C PRO A 318 -27.71 -7.27 18.62
N ARG A 319 -28.27 -6.73 19.71
CA ARG A 319 -29.59 -7.16 20.14
C ARG A 319 -30.55 -6.67 19.06
N TYR A 320 -31.07 -7.59 18.26
CA TYR A 320 -32.28 -7.32 17.47
C TYR A 320 -33.52 -7.60 18.34
N PRO A 321 -34.63 -6.88 18.10
CA PRO A 321 -35.89 -7.01 18.82
C PRO A 321 -36.59 -8.37 18.63
#